data_AF-A0A7V8WVV8-F1
#
_entry.id   AF-A0A7V8WVV8-F1
#
_cell.length_a   1.000
_cell.length_b   1.000
_cell.length_c   1.000
_cell.angle_alpha   90.00
_cell.angle_beta   90.00
_cell.angle_gamma   90.00
#
_symmetry.space_group_name_H-M   'P 1'
#
loop_
_entity.id
_entity.type
_entity.pdbx_description
1 polymer ?
#
loop_
_entity_poly.entity_id
_entity_poly.type
_entity_poly.pdbx_seq_one_letter_code
_entity_poly.pdbx_strand_id
1 'polypeptide(L)'
;MKKPQVIIFVLLVLGYISLALLLPSDPSVLEKYQITQSQAKMLSLTIVIPFSIIYFSALYGYLRFRLYADSVRRTKEGKHLKELANGLMVLAFYLPIGSIVGSLINYLKFKQPDIVPLTTIFRNYLTLLFAAVALYWIAKGADGLFGTLKNRKINIPATLLLLGPIVLACIYTWLLTTQDSGGIKSAYYLPDWLKVATLAIPYVFVWCIGLKAALHLYIYKDSVKGIVYKRAFDNLAKGIGVIIIISVFVQMITTMNEQLNRLNLTPLLGIVYFLVALYALGYGLVARGSIKLKLIEEV
;
A
#
# COMPACT_ATOMS: atom_id res chain seq x y z
N MET A 1 -3.45 -20.84 15.57
CA MET A 1 -3.45 -19.42 15.16
C MET A 1 -4.13 -18.58 16.24
N LYS A 2 -3.62 -17.41 16.60
CA LYS A 2 -4.29 -16.58 17.62
C LYS A 2 -5.51 -15.90 16.99
N LYS A 3 -6.71 -16.43 17.29
CA LYS A 3 -8.03 -15.82 17.05
C LYS A 3 -8.08 -14.28 17.19
N PRO A 4 -7.36 -13.61 18.12
CA PRO A 4 -7.41 -12.15 18.25
C PRO A 4 -7.08 -11.34 17.00
N GLN A 5 -6.09 -11.73 16.17
CA GLN A 5 -5.69 -10.89 15.03
C GLN A 5 -6.83 -10.75 14.00
N VAL A 6 -7.53 -11.85 13.71
CA VAL A 6 -8.66 -11.85 12.78
C VAL A 6 -9.82 -11.03 13.35
N ILE A 7 -10.11 -11.18 14.64
CA ILE A 7 -11.18 -10.41 15.31
C ILE A 7 -10.89 -8.92 15.24
N ILE A 8 -9.67 -8.50 15.61
CA ILE A 8 -9.24 -7.09 15.54
C ILE A 8 -9.37 -6.58 14.09
N PHE A 9 -8.93 -7.36 13.11
CA PHE A 9 -9.05 -6.96 11.70
C PHE A 9 -10.50 -6.78 11.26
N VAL A 10 -11.38 -7.73 11.59
CA VAL A 10 -12.81 -7.64 11.28
C VAL A 10 -13.43 -6.42 11.94
N LEU A 11 -13.10 -6.14 13.21
CA LEU A 11 -13.56 -4.94 13.90
C LEU A 11 -13.09 -3.65 13.22
N LEU A 12 -11.85 -3.62 12.71
CA LEU A 12 -11.35 -2.48 11.92
C LEU A 12 -12.12 -2.30 10.61
N VAL A 13 -12.40 -3.38 9.88
CA VAL A 13 -13.19 -3.32 8.64
C VAL A 13 -14.63 -2.86 8.92
N LEU A 14 -15.28 -3.41 9.96
CA LEU A 14 -16.62 -2.98 10.38
C LEU A 14 -16.63 -1.53 10.86
N GLY A 15 -15.57 -1.09 11.56
CA GLY A 15 -15.38 0.30 11.95
C GLY A 15 -15.29 1.22 10.72
N TYR A 16 -14.50 0.85 9.72
CA TYR A 16 -14.42 1.59 8.47
C TYR A 16 -15.77 1.69 7.74
N ILE A 17 -16.48 0.56 7.57
CA ILE A 17 -17.80 0.53 6.90
C ILE A 17 -18.80 1.40 7.68
N SER A 18 -18.85 1.27 9.00
CA SER A 18 -19.71 2.09 9.87
C SER A 18 -19.43 3.58 9.70
N LEU A 19 -18.15 3.99 9.74
CA LEU A 19 -17.78 5.40 9.53
C LEU A 19 -18.20 5.89 8.14
N ALA A 20 -18.01 5.08 7.09
CA ALA A 20 -18.40 5.47 5.73
C ALA A 20 -19.92 5.67 5.56
N LEU A 21 -20.74 4.98 6.36
CA LEU A 21 -22.21 5.09 6.34
C LEU A 21 -22.76 6.19 7.24
N LEU A 22 -22.13 6.37 8.41
CA LEU A 22 -22.62 7.26 9.46
C LEU A 22 -22.12 8.69 9.32
N LEU A 23 -20.89 8.90 8.85
CA LEU A 23 -20.34 10.25 8.71
C LEU A 23 -21.05 11.02 7.59
N PRO A 24 -21.44 12.29 7.81
CA PRO A 24 -22.00 13.14 6.77
C PRO A 24 -20.94 13.44 5.69
N SER A 25 -21.40 13.65 4.47
CA SER A 25 -20.53 14.06 3.36
C SER A 25 -20.24 15.56 3.46
N ASP A 26 -19.10 15.98 2.92
CA ASP A 26 -18.72 17.40 2.87
C ASP A 26 -19.76 18.20 2.05
N PRO A 27 -20.43 19.20 2.65
CA PRO A 27 -21.42 20.02 1.96
C PRO A 27 -20.88 20.68 0.69
N SER A 28 -19.60 21.09 0.69
CA SER A 28 -18.97 21.72 -0.48
C SER A 28 -18.83 20.75 -1.66
N VAL A 29 -18.62 19.47 -1.38
CA VAL A 29 -18.57 18.40 -2.39
C VAL A 29 -19.97 18.10 -2.93
N LEU A 30 -20.98 18.09 -2.05
CA LEU A 30 -22.37 17.88 -2.44
C LEU A 30 -22.86 19.00 -3.38
N GLU A 31 -22.59 20.25 -3.01
CA GLU A 31 -22.95 21.43 -3.80
C GLU A 31 -22.23 21.43 -5.15
N LYS A 32 -20.91 21.20 -5.14
CA LYS A 32 -20.08 21.19 -6.35
C LYS A 32 -20.55 20.17 -7.39
N TYR A 33 -20.92 18.97 -6.97
CA TYR A 33 -21.36 17.91 -7.88
C TYR A 33 -22.88 17.82 -8.01
N GLN A 34 -23.64 18.71 -7.35
CA GLN A 34 -25.10 18.73 -7.33
C GLN A 34 -25.72 17.38 -6.94
N ILE A 35 -25.13 16.70 -5.96
CA ILE A 35 -25.60 15.39 -5.48
C ILE A 35 -26.18 15.50 -4.06
N THR A 36 -27.20 14.70 -3.81
CA THR A 36 -27.80 14.57 -2.47
C THR A 36 -26.89 13.75 -1.55
N GLN A 37 -27.09 13.90 -0.24
CA GLN A 37 -26.37 13.12 0.78
C GLN A 37 -26.56 11.60 0.59
N SER A 38 -27.75 11.16 0.16
CA SER A 38 -28.04 9.75 -0.10
C SER A 38 -27.27 9.22 -1.31
N GLN A 39 -27.22 9.99 -2.40
CA GLN A 39 -26.42 9.64 -3.58
C GLN A 39 -24.92 9.54 -3.24
N ALA A 40 -24.40 10.47 -2.45
CA ALA A 40 -23.00 10.42 -2.00
C ALA A 40 -22.71 9.17 -1.15
N LYS A 41 -23.64 8.75 -0.28
CA LYS A 41 -23.50 7.51 0.51
C LYS A 41 -23.55 6.26 -0.36
N MET A 42 -24.47 6.19 -1.32
CA MET A 42 -24.51 5.09 -2.30
C MET A 42 -23.21 5.01 -3.09
N LEU A 43 -22.69 6.15 -3.53
CA LEU A 43 -21.41 6.21 -4.24
C LEU A 43 -20.25 5.73 -3.36
N SER A 44 -20.19 6.18 -2.10
CA SER A 44 -19.21 5.71 -1.12
C SER A 44 -19.25 4.19 -0.96
N LEU A 45 -20.44 3.59 -0.87
CA LEU A 45 -20.62 2.14 -0.79
C LEU A 45 -20.01 1.39 -1.98
N THR A 46 -20.11 1.94 -3.19
CA THR A 46 -19.48 1.31 -4.38
C THR A 46 -17.96 1.24 -4.31
N ILE A 47 -17.32 2.05 -3.45
CA ILE A 47 -15.86 2.08 -3.24
C ILE A 47 -15.49 1.27 -1.99
N VAL A 48 -16.24 1.43 -0.91
CA VAL A 48 -16.01 0.77 0.40
C VAL A 48 -16.10 -0.75 0.29
N ILE A 49 -17.08 -1.28 -0.47
CA ILE A 49 -17.28 -2.72 -0.61
C ILE A 49 -16.09 -3.38 -1.33
N PRO A 50 -15.67 -2.93 -2.53
CA PRO A 50 -14.46 -3.44 -3.18
C PRO A 50 -13.21 -3.31 -2.32
N PHE A 51 -13.00 -2.18 -1.63
CA PHE A 51 -11.86 -2.05 -0.72
C PHE A 51 -11.89 -3.07 0.41
N SER A 52 -13.06 -3.32 1.00
CA SER A 52 -13.20 -4.35 2.04
C SER A 52 -12.81 -5.74 1.53
N ILE A 53 -13.17 -6.09 0.28
CA ILE A 53 -12.74 -7.34 -0.36
C ILE A 53 -11.21 -7.40 -0.51
N ILE A 54 -10.58 -6.28 -0.90
CA ILE A 54 -9.12 -6.16 -0.97
C ILE A 54 -8.50 -6.36 0.42
N TYR A 55 -9.10 -5.80 1.47
CA TYR A 55 -8.61 -5.91 2.85
C TYR A 55 -8.64 -7.37 3.32
N PHE A 56 -9.74 -8.07 3.07
CA PHE A 56 -9.84 -9.50 3.37
C PHE A 56 -8.87 -10.34 2.52
N SER A 57 -8.65 -9.98 1.25
CA SER A 57 -7.68 -10.66 0.40
C SER A 57 -6.25 -10.51 0.93
N ALA A 58 -5.89 -9.31 1.38
CA ALA A 58 -4.59 -9.02 1.99
C ALA A 58 -4.41 -9.80 3.31
N LEU A 59 -5.42 -9.78 4.20
CA LEU A 59 -5.41 -10.56 5.43
C LEU A 59 -5.26 -12.06 5.13
N TYR A 60 -6.06 -12.58 4.20
CA TYR A 60 -6.03 -13.99 3.83
C TYR A 60 -4.65 -14.40 3.29
N GLY A 61 -4.05 -13.58 2.42
CA GLY A 61 -2.70 -13.76 1.92
C GLY A 61 -1.65 -13.79 3.04
N TYR A 62 -1.74 -12.86 3.99
CA TYR A 62 -0.89 -12.85 5.19
C TYR A 62 -1.07 -14.13 6.02
N LEU A 63 -2.30 -14.52 6.36
CA LEU A 63 -2.59 -15.67 7.23
C LEU A 63 -2.05 -16.96 6.63
N ARG A 64 -2.27 -17.19 5.33
CA ARG A 64 -1.77 -18.38 4.62
C ARG A 64 -0.24 -18.39 4.56
N PHE A 65 0.37 -17.25 4.27
CA PHE A 65 1.82 -17.14 4.24
C PHE A 65 2.45 -17.35 5.62
N ARG A 66 1.80 -16.83 6.67
CA ARG A 66 2.28 -16.98 8.04
C ARG A 66 2.24 -18.43 8.51
N LEU A 67 1.18 -19.16 8.20
CA LEU A 67 1.08 -20.59 8.51
C LEU A 67 2.25 -21.36 7.88
N TYR A 68 2.52 -21.11 6.60
CA TYR A 68 3.68 -21.68 5.89
C TYR A 68 5.02 -21.24 6.48
N ALA A 69 5.18 -19.99 6.91
CA ALA A 69 6.42 -19.56 7.55
C ALA A 69 6.64 -20.25 8.92
N ASP A 70 5.56 -20.51 9.66
CA ASP A 70 5.62 -21.11 11.01
C ASP A 70 5.89 -22.62 10.97
N SER A 71 5.46 -23.33 9.93
CA SER A 71 5.74 -24.76 9.69
C SER A 71 7.18 -25.02 9.26
N VAL A 72 7.75 -24.18 8.38
CA VAL A 72 9.18 -24.28 8.01
C VAL A 72 10.11 -23.52 8.96
N ARG A 73 9.62 -23.11 10.15
CA ARG A 73 10.37 -22.28 11.13
C ARG A 73 11.73 -22.85 11.55
N ARG A 74 11.91 -24.18 11.45
CA ARG A 74 13.14 -24.89 11.84
C ARG A 74 14.19 -24.91 10.73
N THR A 75 13.83 -24.53 9.51
CA THR A 75 14.76 -24.45 8.38
C THR A 75 15.58 -23.16 8.45
N LYS A 76 16.69 -23.11 7.70
CA LYS A 76 17.51 -21.89 7.54
C LYS A 76 16.70 -20.71 6.97
N GLU A 77 15.68 -21.00 6.16
CA GLU A 77 14.84 -20.01 5.48
C GLU A 77 13.66 -19.53 6.35
N GLY A 78 13.23 -20.34 7.32
CA GLY A 78 12.03 -20.08 8.13
C GLY A 78 12.05 -18.74 8.86
N LYS A 79 13.21 -18.31 9.36
CA LYS A 79 13.37 -16.99 9.99
C LYS A 79 13.03 -15.86 9.01
N HIS A 80 13.49 -15.95 7.77
CA HIS A 80 13.30 -14.91 6.75
C HIS A 80 11.88 -14.90 6.19
N LEU A 81 11.27 -16.08 6.05
CA LEU A 81 9.84 -16.20 5.72
C LEU A 81 8.95 -15.58 6.80
N LYS A 82 9.32 -15.72 8.07
CA LYS A 82 8.61 -15.07 9.17
C LYS A 82 8.70 -13.54 9.10
N GLU A 83 9.84 -13.00 8.70
CA GLU A 83 10.03 -11.55 8.50
C GLU A 83 9.16 -11.03 7.35
N LEU A 84 9.12 -11.74 6.21
CA LEU A 84 8.18 -11.45 5.11
C LEU A 84 6.72 -11.46 5.60
N ALA A 85 6.33 -12.47 6.38
CA ALA A 85 4.99 -12.58 6.93
C ALA A 85 4.64 -11.38 7.84
N ASN A 86 5.59 -10.91 8.65
CA ASN A 86 5.38 -9.73 9.49
C ASN A 86 5.16 -8.47 8.63
N GLY A 87 5.92 -8.30 7.55
CA GLY A 87 5.72 -7.15 6.65
C GLY A 87 4.38 -7.21 5.91
N LEU A 88 3.96 -8.39 5.45
CA LEU A 88 2.61 -8.60 4.89
C LEU A 88 1.50 -8.33 5.91
N MET A 89 1.71 -8.66 7.18
CA MET A 89 0.78 -8.31 8.26
C MET A 89 0.61 -6.80 8.38
N VAL A 90 1.72 -6.05 8.41
CA VAL A 90 1.68 -4.59 8.51
C VAL A 90 0.96 -3.98 7.31
N LEU A 91 1.24 -4.46 6.09
CA LEU A 91 0.50 -4.03 4.89
C LEU A 91 -1.00 -4.30 5.02
N ALA A 92 -1.39 -5.51 5.44
CA ALA A 92 -2.79 -5.87 5.55
C ALA A 92 -3.52 -4.98 6.57
N PHE A 93 -2.97 -4.81 7.77
CA PHE A 93 -3.59 -4.00 8.84
C PHE A 93 -3.57 -2.51 8.56
N TYR A 94 -2.57 -2.00 7.85
CA TYR A 94 -2.53 -0.59 7.47
C TYR A 94 -3.74 -0.19 6.61
N LEU A 95 -4.23 -1.06 5.73
CA LEU A 95 -5.33 -0.73 4.82
C LEU A 95 -6.61 -0.23 5.53
N PRO A 96 -7.23 -0.99 6.46
CA PRO A 96 -8.41 -0.51 7.17
C PRO A 96 -8.08 0.63 8.14
N ILE A 97 -6.89 0.62 8.78
CA ILE A 97 -6.47 1.71 9.69
C ILE A 97 -6.36 3.03 8.92
N GLY A 98 -5.66 3.04 7.79
CA GLY A 98 -5.51 4.21 6.94
C GLY A 98 -6.85 4.72 6.40
N SER A 99 -7.80 3.82 6.16
CA SER A 99 -9.15 4.17 5.73
C SER A 99 -9.97 4.83 6.85
N ILE A 100 -9.92 4.27 8.07
CA ILE A 100 -10.55 4.86 9.26
C ILE A 100 -9.96 6.26 9.51
N VAL A 101 -8.64 6.37 9.57
CA VAL A 101 -7.94 7.64 9.80
C VAL A 101 -8.28 8.64 8.70
N GLY A 102 -8.29 8.21 7.44
CA GLY A 102 -8.69 9.04 6.31
C GLY A 102 -10.12 9.57 6.42
N SER A 103 -11.09 8.71 6.75
CA SER A 103 -12.49 9.10 6.97
C SER A 103 -12.65 10.08 8.13
N LEU A 104 -11.99 9.82 9.26
CA LEU A 104 -12.03 10.71 10.43
C LEU A 104 -11.39 12.07 10.12
N ILE A 105 -10.26 12.08 9.43
CA ILE A 105 -9.60 13.32 9.03
C ILE A 105 -10.50 14.12 8.09
N ASN A 106 -11.11 13.49 7.08
CA ASN A 106 -12.03 14.17 6.17
C ASN A 106 -13.23 14.76 6.93
N TYR A 107 -13.75 14.06 7.94
CA TYR A 107 -14.80 14.61 8.81
C TYR A 107 -14.31 15.81 9.63
N LEU A 108 -13.13 15.71 10.21
CA LEU A 108 -12.53 16.78 11.00
C LEU A 108 -12.24 18.04 10.15
N LYS A 109 -11.82 17.87 8.89
CA LYS A 109 -11.54 18.98 7.96
C LYS A 109 -12.75 19.89 7.76
N PHE A 110 -13.96 19.34 7.67
CA PHE A 110 -15.16 20.16 7.52
C PHE A 110 -15.63 20.78 8.84
N LYS A 111 -15.47 20.06 9.96
CA LYS A 111 -15.90 20.53 11.29
C LYS A 111 -15.01 21.64 11.84
N GLN A 112 -13.71 21.53 11.60
CA GLN A 112 -12.67 22.41 12.13
C GLN A 112 -11.62 22.68 11.04
N PRO A 113 -11.83 23.69 10.19
CA PRO A 113 -10.89 24.02 9.11
C PRO A 113 -9.47 24.32 9.59
N ASP A 114 -9.32 24.82 10.82
CA ASP A 114 -8.02 25.21 11.39
C ASP A 114 -7.09 24.01 11.66
N ILE A 115 -7.62 22.80 11.81
CA ILE A 115 -6.82 21.58 12.03
C ILE A 115 -6.48 20.83 10.73
N VAL A 116 -6.91 21.34 9.57
CA VAL A 116 -6.60 20.76 8.26
C VAL A 116 -5.07 20.61 8.02
N PRO A 117 -4.22 21.60 8.38
CA PRO A 117 -2.78 21.46 8.22
C PRO A 117 -2.20 20.31 9.03
N LEU A 118 -2.51 20.28 10.33
CA LEU A 118 -2.00 19.30 11.27
C LEU A 118 -2.43 17.88 10.87
N THR A 119 -3.70 17.69 10.53
CA THR A 119 -4.24 16.38 10.12
C THR A 119 -3.65 15.91 8.80
N THR A 120 -3.40 16.82 7.85
CA THR A 120 -2.78 16.49 6.56
C THR A 120 -1.32 16.07 6.73
N ILE A 121 -0.55 16.80 7.54
CA ILE A 121 0.83 16.42 7.90
C ILE A 121 0.80 15.04 8.57
N PHE A 122 0.01 14.88 9.65
CA PHE A 122 -0.08 13.62 10.38
C PHE A 122 -0.40 12.42 9.49
N ARG A 123 -1.38 12.53 8.59
CA ARG A 123 -1.75 11.46 7.66
C ARG A 123 -0.60 11.03 6.74
N ASN A 124 0.15 11.99 6.21
CA ASN A 124 1.26 11.72 5.31
C ASN A 124 2.41 10.99 6.02
N TYR A 125 2.76 11.44 7.23
CA TYR A 125 3.80 10.78 8.03
C TYR A 125 3.36 9.42 8.55
N LEU A 126 2.09 9.26 8.94
CA LEU A 126 1.55 7.97 9.35
C LEU A 126 1.61 6.96 8.20
N THR A 127 1.21 7.37 6.99
CA THR A 127 1.28 6.54 5.78
C THR A 127 2.71 6.14 5.45
N LEU A 128 3.65 7.10 5.49
CA LEU A 128 5.07 6.84 5.29
C LEU A 128 5.61 5.85 6.33
N LEU A 129 5.26 6.02 7.60
CA LEU A 129 5.69 5.14 8.70
C LEU A 129 5.23 3.70 8.46
N PHE A 130 3.96 3.49 8.14
CA PHE A 130 3.44 2.15 7.86
C PHE A 130 4.09 1.51 6.63
N ALA A 131 4.25 2.29 5.54
CA ALA A 131 4.93 1.81 4.34
C ALA A 131 6.39 1.43 4.63
N ALA A 132 7.11 2.27 5.38
CA ALA A 132 8.50 2.03 5.76
C ALA A 132 8.64 0.77 6.63
N VAL A 133 7.82 0.62 7.66
CA VAL A 133 7.84 -0.55 8.54
C VAL A 133 7.51 -1.82 7.76
N ALA A 134 6.46 -1.80 6.93
CA ALA A 134 6.05 -2.94 6.14
C ALA A 134 7.14 -3.38 5.15
N LEU A 135 7.68 -2.44 4.37
CA LEU A 135 8.67 -2.73 3.35
C LEU A 135 10.04 -3.02 3.94
N TYR A 136 10.38 -2.49 5.11
CA TYR A 136 11.56 -2.90 5.87
C TYR A 136 11.51 -4.39 6.22
N TRP A 137 10.40 -4.88 6.78
CA TRP A 137 10.26 -6.30 7.11
C TRP A 137 10.24 -7.20 5.87
N ILE A 138 9.58 -6.76 4.79
CA ILE A 138 9.57 -7.49 3.52
C ILE A 138 10.98 -7.58 2.94
N ALA A 139 11.70 -6.46 2.88
CA ALA A 139 13.05 -6.41 2.35
C ALA A 139 14.04 -7.22 3.18
N LYS A 140 13.95 -7.14 4.53
CA LYS A 140 14.79 -7.94 5.41
C LYS A 140 14.63 -9.43 5.17
N GLY A 141 13.38 -9.90 5.04
CA GLY A 141 13.10 -11.30 4.73
C GLY A 141 13.51 -11.69 3.31
N ALA A 142 13.27 -10.83 2.31
CA ALA A 142 13.70 -11.07 0.93
C ALA A 142 15.24 -11.13 0.78
N ASP A 143 15.96 -10.20 1.40
CA ASP A 143 17.43 -10.16 1.42
C ASP A 143 18.01 -11.39 2.13
N GLY A 144 17.38 -11.83 3.22
CA GLY A 144 17.76 -13.05 3.93
C GLY A 144 17.60 -14.31 3.09
N LEU A 145 16.47 -14.46 2.38
CA LEU A 145 16.24 -15.55 1.45
C LEU A 145 17.22 -15.50 0.27
N PHE A 146 17.43 -14.34 -0.34
CA PHE A 146 18.44 -14.18 -1.38
C PHE A 146 19.86 -14.51 -0.88
N GLY A 147 20.13 -14.24 0.40
CA GLY A 147 21.37 -14.58 1.07
C GLY A 147 21.64 -16.09 1.18
N THR A 148 20.62 -16.95 1.10
CA THR A 148 20.82 -18.41 1.15
C THR A 148 21.27 -19.00 -0.19
N LEU A 149 21.22 -18.23 -1.28
CA LEU A 149 21.61 -18.68 -2.61
C LEU A 149 23.12 -18.84 -2.74
N LYS A 150 23.56 -19.99 -3.29
CA LYS A 150 24.98 -20.26 -3.58
C LYS A 150 25.54 -19.33 -4.66
N ASN A 151 24.74 -19.03 -5.69
CA ASN A 151 25.12 -18.17 -6.82
C ASN A 151 24.26 -16.91 -6.86
N ARG A 152 24.77 -15.82 -6.26
CA ARG A 152 24.08 -14.51 -6.20
C ARG A 152 24.36 -13.65 -7.44
N LYS A 153 23.97 -14.14 -8.63
CA LYS A 153 24.11 -13.34 -9.85
C LYS A 153 22.81 -12.61 -10.16
N ILE A 154 22.82 -11.29 -9.94
CA ILE A 154 21.75 -10.40 -10.42
C ILE A 154 22.14 -9.99 -11.84
N ASN A 155 21.41 -10.46 -12.85
CA ASN A 155 21.68 -10.12 -14.26
C ASN A 155 20.92 -8.87 -14.70
N ILE A 156 20.82 -7.86 -13.82
CA ILE A 156 20.22 -6.57 -14.13
C ILE A 156 21.36 -5.57 -14.21
N PRO A 157 21.46 -4.80 -15.31
CA PRO A 157 22.50 -3.82 -15.44
C PRO A 157 22.37 -2.80 -14.30
N ALA A 158 23.48 -2.54 -13.60
CA ALA A 158 23.51 -1.62 -12.46
C ALA A 158 22.97 -0.23 -12.83
N THR A 159 23.13 0.18 -14.10
CA THR A 159 22.59 1.42 -14.65
C THR A 159 21.07 1.49 -14.55
N LEU A 160 20.34 0.42 -14.90
CA LEU A 160 18.88 0.39 -14.82
C LEU A 160 18.40 0.45 -13.35
N LEU A 161 19.12 -0.23 -12.46
CA LEU A 161 18.81 -0.25 -11.03
C LEU A 161 19.02 1.12 -10.36
N LEU A 162 19.92 1.95 -10.89
CA LEU A 162 20.17 3.32 -10.42
C LEU A 162 19.27 4.36 -11.13
N LEU A 163 19.05 4.22 -12.42
CA LEU A 163 18.31 5.19 -13.24
C LEU A 163 16.84 5.28 -12.80
N GLY A 164 16.19 4.15 -12.53
CA GLY A 164 14.79 4.11 -12.10
C GLY A 164 14.51 4.96 -10.84
N PRO A 165 15.21 4.72 -9.72
CA PRO A 165 15.13 5.54 -8.52
C PRO A 165 15.38 7.03 -8.73
N ILE A 166 16.38 7.38 -9.54
CA ILE A 166 16.72 8.79 -9.84
C ILE A 166 15.56 9.46 -10.56
N VAL A 167 15.07 8.85 -11.64
CA VAL A 167 13.92 9.37 -12.40
C VAL A 167 12.69 9.50 -11.50
N LEU A 168 12.42 8.48 -10.69
CA LEU A 168 11.30 8.50 -9.75
C LEU A 168 11.44 9.63 -8.71
N ALA A 169 12.64 9.85 -8.17
CA ALA A 169 12.92 10.92 -7.24
C ALA A 169 12.73 12.30 -7.87
N CYS A 170 13.23 12.50 -9.09
CA CYS A 170 13.07 13.74 -9.84
C CYS A 170 11.60 14.05 -10.11
N ILE A 171 10.84 13.08 -10.63
CA ILE A 171 9.41 13.24 -10.91
C ILE A 171 8.65 13.56 -9.63
N TYR A 172 8.86 12.79 -8.56
CA TYR A 172 8.12 12.98 -7.32
C TYR A 172 8.46 14.31 -6.62
N THR A 173 9.73 14.70 -6.62
CA THR A 173 10.18 15.98 -6.03
C THR A 173 9.63 17.16 -6.82
N TRP A 174 9.66 17.10 -8.16
CA TRP A 174 9.05 18.11 -9.02
C TRP A 174 7.54 18.23 -8.76
N LEU A 175 6.84 17.10 -8.66
CA LEU A 175 5.41 17.07 -8.38
C LEU A 175 5.07 17.70 -7.01
N LEU A 176 5.91 17.45 -6.00
CA LEU A 176 5.70 17.91 -4.62
C LEU A 176 5.96 19.42 -4.45
N THR A 177 6.87 19.98 -5.24
CA THR A 177 7.28 21.39 -5.17
C THR A 177 6.44 22.30 -6.07
N THR A 178 5.91 21.78 -7.17
CA THR A 178 5.12 22.60 -8.13
C THR A 178 3.73 22.98 -7.64
N GLN A 179 3.14 22.26 -6.68
CA GLN A 179 1.79 22.53 -6.18
C GLN A 179 1.64 23.92 -5.53
N ASP A 180 2.73 24.50 -4.98
CA ASP A 180 2.63 25.72 -4.17
C ASP A 180 2.65 27.02 -5.01
N SER A 181 2.86 26.92 -6.33
CA SER A 181 3.03 28.08 -7.22
C SER A 181 1.73 28.87 -7.50
N GLY A 182 0.57 28.37 -7.09
CA GLY A 182 -0.74 28.95 -7.43
C GLY A 182 -1.34 29.94 -6.43
N GLY A 183 -0.65 30.31 -5.35
CA GLY A 183 -1.18 31.20 -4.29
C GLY A 183 -2.26 30.56 -3.39
N ILE A 184 -2.62 29.30 -3.65
CA ILE A 184 -3.45 28.47 -2.79
C ILE A 184 -2.54 27.88 -1.70
N LYS A 185 -3.00 27.87 -0.44
CA LYS A 185 -2.23 27.36 0.72
C LYS A 185 -1.66 25.97 0.39
N SER A 186 -0.35 25.78 0.61
CA SER A 186 0.37 24.57 0.20
C SER A 186 -0.33 23.28 0.66
N ALA A 187 -0.46 22.31 -0.26
CA ALA A 187 -1.18 21.06 -0.02
C ALA A 187 -0.66 20.26 1.20
N TYR A 188 0.60 20.50 1.59
CA TYR A 188 1.26 19.83 2.71
C TYR A 188 1.51 20.73 3.92
N TYR A 189 1.27 22.05 3.82
CA TYR A 189 1.48 23.02 4.91
C TYR A 189 2.89 22.99 5.51
N LEU A 190 3.89 22.67 4.69
CA LEU A 190 5.30 22.59 5.08
C LEU A 190 6.17 23.35 4.07
N PRO A 191 7.28 23.95 4.51
CA PRO A 191 8.28 24.51 3.60
C PRO A 191 8.83 23.47 2.62
N ASP A 192 9.21 23.88 1.41
CA ASP A 192 9.69 22.99 0.34
C ASP A 192 10.84 22.10 0.77
N TRP A 193 11.86 22.66 1.41
CA TRP A 193 13.02 21.88 1.87
C TRP A 193 12.61 20.78 2.85
N LEU A 194 11.61 21.04 3.71
CA LEU A 194 11.13 20.08 4.68
C LEU A 194 10.31 19.00 3.97
N LYS A 195 9.41 19.36 3.05
CA LYS A 195 8.67 18.41 2.21
C LYS A 195 9.62 17.44 1.49
N VAL A 196 10.69 17.95 0.91
CA VAL A 196 11.68 17.12 0.21
C VAL A 196 12.44 16.21 1.19
N ALA A 197 12.96 16.76 2.28
CA ALA A 197 13.78 16.02 3.24
C ALA A 197 13.01 14.95 4.01
N THR A 198 11.76 15.20 4.38
CA THR A 198 10.99 14.33 5.28
C THR A 198 9.90 13.52 4.60
N LEU A 199 9.48 13.88 3.38
CA LEU A 199 8.51 13.11 2.61
C LEU A 199 9.15 12.55 1.34
N ALA A 200 9.68 13.40 0.45
CA ALA A 200 10.15 12.95 -0.87
C ALA A 200 11.25 11.88 -0.77
N ILE A 201 12.35 12.20 -0.08
CA ILE A 201 13.49 11.29 0.07
C ILE A 201 13.07 10.00 0.79
N PRO A 202 12.37 10.03 1.94
CA PRO A 202 11.92 8.81 2.60
C PRO A 202 10.96 7.94 1.76
N TYR A 203 9.99 8.51 1.06
CA TYR A 203 9.08 7.74 0.20
C TYR A 203 9.86 7.03 -0.92
N VAL A 204 10.74 7.76 -1.61
CA VAL A 204 11.57 7.19 -2.68
C VAL A 204 12.45 6.07 -2.14
N PHE A 205 13.09 6.28 -1.00
CA PHE A 205 13.92 5.26 -0.36
C PHE A 205 13.11 3.99 -0.04
N VAL A 206 11.92 4.15 0.55
CA VAL A 206 11.01 3.05 0.89
C VAL A 206 10.56 2.30 -0.37
N TRP A 207 10.23 3.01 -1.46
CA TRP A 207 9.88 2.39 -2.75
C TRP A 207 11.04 1.60 -3.35
N CYS A 208 12.27 2.14 -3.29
CA CYS A 208 13.46 1.45 -3.77
C CYS A 208 13.73 0.16 -2.99
N ILE A 209 13.61 0.21 -1.66
CA ILE A 209 13.69 -0.97 -0.78
C ILE A 209 12.64 -2.01 -1.18
N GLY A 210 11.40 -1.58 -1.40
CA GLY A 210 10.32 -2.46 -1.82
C GLY A 210 10.60 -3.14 -3.17
N LEU A 211 11.01 -2.36 -4.19
CA LEU A 211 11.31 -2.88 -5.53
C LEU A 211 12.48 -3.87 -5.49
N LYS A 212 13.54 -3.55 -4.73
CA LYS A 212 14.66 -4.47 -4.47
C LYS A 212 14.17 -5.77 -3.83
N ALA A 213 13.29 -5.69 -2.83
CA ALA A 213 12.75 -6.87 -2.17
C ALA A 213 11.93 -7.76 -3.14
N ALA A 214 11.08 -7.15 -3.96
CA ALA A 214 10.33 -7.85 -4.99
C ALA A 214 11.26 -8.56 -5.99
N LEU A 215 12.34 -7.89 -6.42
CA LEU A 215 13.36 -8.47 -7.29
C LEU A 215 14.10 -9.63 -6.62
N HIS A 216 14.51 -9.49 -5.37
CA HIS A 216 15.18 -10.55 -4.62
C HIS A 216 14.31 -11.79 -4.48
N LEU A 217 13.01 -11.61 -4.19
CA LEU A 217 12.04 -12.71 -4.19
C LEU A 217 11.88 -13.34 -5.57
N TYR A 218 11.89 -12.52 -6.62
CA TYR A 218 11.80 -13.00 -8.00
C TYR A 218 13.02 -13.85 -8.37
N ILE A 219 14.23 -13.47 -7.99
CA ILE A 219 15.44 -14.27 -8.26
C ILE A 219 15.46 -15.53 -7.39
N TYR A 220 15.07 -15.39 -6.12
CA TYR A 220 14.97 -16.49 -5.18
C TYR A 220 14.06 -17.63 -5.68
N LYS A 221 13.00 -17.30 -6.44
CA LYS A 221 12.11 -18.33 -6.99
C LYS A 221 12.87 -19.39 -7.81
N ASP A 222 13.95 -19.01 -8.51
CA ASP A 222 14.60 -19.90 -9.47
C ASP A 222 15.44 -20.99 -8.79
N SER A 223 15.90 -20.72 -7.57
CA SER A 223 16.65 -21.69 -6.76
C SER A 223 15.79 -22.68 -6.00
N VAL A 224 14.50 -22.39 -5.79
CA VAL A 224 13.62 -23.29 -5.05
C VAL A 224 13.27 -24.49 -5.93
N LYS A 225 13.41 -25.70 -5.36
CA LYS A 225 13.02 -26.94 -6.04
C LYS A 225 11.49 -27.09 -6.02
N GLY A 226 10.92 -27.55 -7.13
CA GLY A 226 9.48 -27.82 -7.26
C GLY A 226 8.70 -26.70 -7.94
N ILE A 227 7.88 -27.08 -8.92
CA ILE A 227 7.12 -26.16 -9.79
C ILE A 227 6.14 -25.30 -8.98
N VAL A 228 5.54 -25.87 -7.93
CA VAL A 228 4.54 -25.18 -7.10
C VAL A 228 5.18 -24.03 -6.32
N TYR A 229 6.35 -24.27 -5.69
CA TYR A 229 7.11 -23.22 -5.00
C TYR A 229 7.53 -22.09 -5.94
N LYS A 230 8.06 -22.43 -7.12
CA LYS A 230 8.45 -21.43 -8.13
C LYS A 230 7.29 -20.51 -8.49
N ARG A 231 6.11 -21.09 -8.77
CA ARG A 231 4.89 -20.33 -9.07
C ARG A 231 4.39 -19.51 -7.89
N ALA A 232 4.56 -20.01 -6.67
CA ALA A 232 4.14 -19.30 -5.48
C ALA A 232 4.99 -18.05 -5.21
N PHE A 233 6.32 -18.19 -5.26
CA PHE A 233 7.25 -17.07 -5.12
C PHE A 233 7.16 -16.09 -6.29
N ASP A 234 6.92 -16.56 -7.52
CA ASP A 234 6.67 -15.69 -8.67
C ASP A 234 5.44 -14.80 -8.45
N ASN A 235 4.32 -15.40 -8.01
CA ASN A 235 3.10 -14.67 -7.70
C ASN A 235 3.30 -13.68 -6.54
N LEU A 236 4.01 -14.08 -5.49
CA LEU A 236 4.30 -13.22 -4.35
C LEU A 236 5.17 -12.02 -4.76
N ALA A 237 6.25 -12.27 -5.50
CA ALA A 237 7.17 -11.24 -5.99
C ALA A 237 6.44 -10.25 -6.90
N LYS A 238 5.66 -10.74 -7.87
CA LYS A 238 4.83 -9.90 -8.75
C LYS A 238 3.78 -9.13 -7.98
N GLY A 239 3.09 -9.76 -7.03
CA GLY A 239 2.08 -9.10 -6.20
C GLY A 239 2.65 -7.96 -5.38
N ILE A 240 3.79 -8.18 -4.71
CA ILE A 240 4.51 -7.14 -3.96
C ILE A 240 4.96 -6.02 -4.90
N GLY A 241 5.57 -6.36 -6.04
CA GLY A 241 6.00 -5.37 -7.04
C GLY A 241 4.85 -4.51 -7.54
N VAL A 242 3.71 -5.12 -7.86
CA VAL A 242 2.48 -4.42 -8.28
C VAL A 242 1.98 -3.49 -7.17
N ILE A 243 1.91 -3.96 -5.91
CA ILE A 243 1.47 -3.11 -4.78
C ILE A 243 2.36 -1.88 -4.63
N ILE A 244 3.68 -2.02 -4.76
CA ILE A 244 4.64 -0.90 -4.67
C ILE A 244 4.44 0.08 -5.81
N ILE A 245 4.36 -0.42 -7.06
CA ILE A 245 4.14 0.43 -8.23
C ILE A 245 2.82 1.20 -8.08
N ILE A 246 1.74 0.55 -7.67
CA ILE A 246 0.46 1.21 -7.42
C ILE A 246 0.59 2.25 -6.31
N SER A 247 1.31 1.95 -5.22
CA SER A 247 1.52 2.91 -4.14
C SER A 247 2.24 4.17 -4.60
N VAL A 248 3.17 4.06 -5.54
CA VAL A 248 3.85 5.20 -6.17
C VAL A 248 2.82 6.05 -6.92
N PHE A 249 2.01 5.41 -7.77
CA PHE A 249 0.97 6.11 -8.54
C PHE A 249 -0.06 6.77 -7.65
N VAL A 250 -0.54 6.08 -6.62
CA VAL A 250 -1.51 6.62 -5.65
C VAL A 250 -0.92 7.82 -4.92
N GLN A 251 0.35 7.77 -4.53
CA GLN A 251 1.01 8.90 -3.89
C GLN A 251 1.12 10.09 -4.85
N MET A 252 1.52 9.87 -6.11
CA MET A 252 1.57 10.92 -7.13
C MET A 252 0.18 11.54 -7.37
N ILE A 253 -0.85 10.71 -7.53
CA ILE A 253 -2.25 11.16 -7.70
C ILE A 253 -2.71 11.96 -6.47
N THR A 254 -2.36 11.52 -5.27
CA THR A 254 -2.69 12.24 -4.03
C THR A 254 -1.98 13.60 -3.95
N THR A 255 -0.75 13.71 -4.44
CA THR A 255 -0.04 15.00 -4.55
C THR A 255 -0.72 15.93 -5.56
N MET A 256 -1.33 15.38 -6.62
CA MET A 256 -2.08 16.13 -7.65
C MET A 256 -3.55 16.41 -7.27
N ASN A 257 -3.94 16.24 -6.00
CA ASN A 257 -5.35 16.31 -5.60
C ASN A 257 -6.04 17.62 -5.99
N GLU A 258 -5.34 18.76 -6.00
CA GLU A 258 -5.90 20.04 -6.44
C GLU A 258 -6.29 20.06 -7.91
N GLN A 259 -5.45 19.48 -8.76
CA GLN A 259 -5.71 19.36 -10.20
C GLN A 259 -6.84 18.37 -10.45
N LEU A 260 -6.86 17.25 -9.72
CA LEU A 260 -7.92 16.25 -9.79
C LEU A 260 -9.25 16.79 -9.30
N ASN A 261 -9.25 17.68 -8.31
CA ASN A 261 -10.45 18.36 -7.85
C ASN A 261 -11.09 19.19 -8.96
N ARG A 262 -10.39 19.59 -10.02
CA ARG A 262 -11.01 20.32 -11.14
C ARG A 262 -11.75 19.40 -12.12
N LEU A 263 -11.55 18.09 -12.02
CA LEU A 263 -12.21 17.12 -12.88
C LEU A 263 -13.68 16.94 -12.46
N ASN A 264 -14.50 16.58 -13.44
CA ASN A 264 -15.87 16.12 -13.17
C ASN A 264 -15.85 14.81 -12.37
N LEU A 265 -16.97 14.49 -11.73
CA LEU A 265 -17.10 13.29 -10.90
C LEU A 265 -16.78 12.00 -11.68
N THR A 266 -17.23 11.90 -12.93
CA THR A 266 -17.07 10.69 -13.77
C THR A 266 -15.60 10.31 -14.01
N PRO A 267 -14.72 11.17 -14.57
CA PRO A 267 -13.31 10.82 -14.76
C PRO A 267 -12.58 10.55 -13.43
N LEU A 268 -12.93 11.28 -12.37
CA LEU A 268 -12.36 11.03 -11.04
C LEU A 268 -12.69 9.61 -10.55
N LEU A 269 -13.94 9.19 -10.66
CA LEU A 269 -14.37 7.83 -10.31
C LEU A 269 -13.71 6.77 -11.19
N GLY A 270 -13.55 7.03 -12.49
CA GLY A 270 -12.84 6.14 -13.40
C GLY A 270 -11.40 5.87 -12.93
N ILE A 271 -10.67 6.91 -12.52
CA ILE A 271 -9.32 6.79 -11.95
C ILE A 271 -9.35 5.96 -10.65
N VAL A 272 -10.29 6.26 -9.75
CA VAL A 272 -10.41 5.54 -8.47
C VAL A 272 -10.68 4.06 -8.70
N TYR A 273 -11.65 3.69 -9.55
CA TYR A 273 -11.97 2.30 -9.84
C TYR A 273 -10.83 1.56 -10.53
N PHE A 274 -10.10 2.23 -11.42
CA PHE A 274 -8.90 1.66 -12.03
C PHE A 274 -7.84 1.32 -10.98
N LEU A 275 -7.55 2.24 -10.05
CA LEU A 275 -6.60 2.01 -8.96
C LEU A 275 -7.07 0.89 -8.02
N VAL A 276 -8.36 0.83 -7.70
CA VAL A 276 -8.97 -0.24 -6.89
C VAL A 276 -8.76 -1.60 -7.57
N ALA A 277 -9.02 -1.69 -8.87
CA ALA A 277 -8.83 -2.92 -9.65
C ALA A 277 -7.35 -3.35 -9.65
N LEU A 278 -6.43 -2.41 -9.79
CA LEU A 278 -4.99 -2.70 -9.69
C LEU A 278 -4.59 -3.19 -8.29
N TYR A 279 -5.10 -2.58 -7.22
CA TYR A 279 -4.84 -3.04 -5.85
C TYR A 279 -5.39 -4.46 -5.63
N ALA A 280 -6.59 -4.74 -6.13
CA ALA A 280 -7.17 -6.07 -6.08
C ALA A 280 -6.30 -7.09 -6.81
N LEU A 281 -5.72 -6.72 -7.96
CA LEU A 281 -4.78 -7.57 -8.68
C LEU A 281 -3.50 -7.82 -7.86
N GLY A 282 -2.90 -6.77 -7.28
CA GLY A 282 -1.70 -6.89 -6.45
C GLY A 282 -1.88 -7.82 -5.25
N TYR A 283 -2.89 -7.54 -4.40
CA TYR A 283 -3.19 -8.37 -3.24
C TYR A 283 -3.73 -9.76 -3.62
N GLY A 284 -4.45 -9.87 -4.74
CA GLY A 284 -4.89 -11.15 -5.29
C GLY A 284 -3.71 -12.05 -5.69
N LEU A 285 -2.66 -11.49 -6.28
CA LEU A 285 -1.42 -12.21 -6.59
C LEU A 285 -0.69 -12.67 -5.32
N VAL A 286 -0.57 -11.79 -4.32
CA VAL A 286 -0.02 -12.15 -3.00
C VAL A 286 -0.80 -13.31 -2.38
N ALA A 287 -2.13 -13.21 -2.32
CA ALA A 287 -2.99 -14.26 -1.77
C ALA A 287 -2.84 -15.58 -2.53
N ARG A 288 -2.85 -15.56 -3.87
CA ARG A 288 -2.64 -16.75 -4.72
C ARG A 288 -1.27 -17.39 -4.50
N GLY A 289 -0.22 -16.60 -4.30
CA GLY A 289 1.10 -17.10 -3.94
C GLY A 289 1.08 -17.84 -2.60
N SER A 290 0.51 -17.21 -1.58
CA SER A 290 0.42 -17.77 -0.23
C SER A 290 -0.39 -19.07 -0.13
N ILE A 291 -1.49 -19.20 -0.87
CA ILE A 291 -2.31 -20.43 -0.89
C ILE A 291 -1.49 -21.62 -1.39
N LYS A 292 -0.74 -21.42 -2.48
CA LYS A 292 0.05 -22.49 -3.10
C LYS A 292 1.15 -23.00 -2.18
N LEU A 293 1.71 -22.15 -1.32
CA LEU A 293 2.71 -22.58 -0.33
C LEU A 293 2.10 -23.50 0.73
N LYS A 294 0.88 -23.22 1.19
CA LYS A 294 0.19 -24.04 2.19
C LYS A 294 -0.13 -25.45 1.68
N LEU A 295 -0.55 -25.58 0.42
CA LEU A 295 -0.95 -26.88 -0.15
C LEU A 295 0.20 -27.90 -0.17
N ILE A 296 1.45 -27.45 -0.12
CA ILE A 296 2.62 -28.34 -0.21
C ILE A 296 2.89 -29.03 1.12
N GLU A 297 2.42 -28.48 2.24
CA GLU A 297 2.68 -29.06 3.56
C GLU A 297 1.62 -30.06 4.03
N GLU A 298 0.51 -30.14 3.29
CA GLU A 298 -0.55 -31.11 3.53
C GLU A 298 -0.26 -32.45 2.81
N VAL A 299 0.87 -32.54 2.09
CA VAL A 299 1.37 -33.72 1.38
C VAL A 299 2.62 -34.24 2.06
#